data_AF-A0A8U0A657-F1
#
_entry.id   AF-A0A8U0A657-F1
#
_cell.length_a   1.000
_cell.length_b   1.000
_cell.length_c   1.000
_cell.angle_alpha   90.00
_cell.angle_beta   90.00
_cell.angle_gamma   90.00
#
_symmetry.space_group_name_H-M   'P 1'
#
loop_
_entity.id
_entity.type
_entity.pdbx_description
1 polymer ?
#
loop_
_entity_poly.entity_id
_entity_poly.type
_entity_poly.pdbx_seq_one_letter_code
_entity_poly.pdbx_strand_id
1 'polypeptide(L)'
;MADYDMHDPDYSGTTTADWNSPQQKDFDTDDLSEIGGHFVLSSSGFPPDEFTDLKLPVVDPNDDLNENALQAAHGGAHSVESIDDIADDTKQDVQNLLEDLSQQEFDEDIGD
;
A
#
# COMPACT_ATOMS: atom_id res chain seq x y z
N MET A 1 6.20 -18.15 7.64
CA MET A 1 5.19 -17.10 7.48
C MET A 1 5.57 -16.02 8.46
N ALA A 2 5.92 -14.86 7.95
CA ALA A 2 6.03 -13.67 8.76
C ALA A 2 4.61 -13.18 9.05
N ASP A 3 4.38 -12.70 10.27
CA ASP A 3 3.15 -12.04 10.65
C ASP A 3 3.19 -10.64 10.04
N TYR A 4 2.44 -10.44 8.96
CA TYR A 4 2.21 -9.11 8.41
C TYR A 4 0.93 -8.55 8.98
N ASP A 5 0.97 -7.28 9.35
CA ASP A 5 -0.19 -6.51 9.77
C ASP A 5 -0.71 -5.73 8.56
N MET A 6 -2.03 -5.75 8.38
CA MET A 6 -2.73 -5.05 7.31
C MET A 6 -3.51 -3.89 7.91
N HIS A 7 -3.48 -2.73 7.26
CA HIS A 7 -4.31 -1.59 7.64
C HIS A 7 -4.88 -0.85 6.42
N ASP A 8 -5.97 -0.14 6.65
CA ASP A 8 -6.62 0.74 5.67
C ASP A 8 -5.83 2.05 5.50
N PRO A 9 -5.29 2.33 4.30
CA PRO A 9 -4.48 3.52 4.08
C PRO A 9 -5.27 4.81 4.35
N ASP A 10 -4.58 5.82 4.88
CA ASP A 10 -5.13 7.15 5.09
C ASP A 10 -4.78 8.05 3.90
N TYR A 11 -5.81 8.63 3.28
CA TYR A 11 -5.67 9.52 2.14
C TYR A 11 -6.75 10.60 2.19
N SER A 12 -6.40 11.78 1.67
CA SER A 12 -7.28 12.95 1.60
C SER A 12 -7.75 13.27 0.18
N GLY A 13 -7.11 12.67 -0.83
CA GLY A 13 -7.41 12.87 -2.23
C GLY A 13 -7.08 11.65 -3.08
N THR A 14 -7.26 11.80 -4.40
CA THR A 14 -7.03 10.74 -5.38
C THR A 14 -6.26 11.31 -6.57
N THR A 15 -5.38 10.50 -7.13
CA THR A 15 -4.53 10.87 -8.27
C THR A 15 -4.35 9.71 -9.24
N THR A 16 -4.21 10.06 -10.52
CA THR A 16 -3.90 9.12 -11.61
C THR A 16 -2.52 9.43 -12.21
N ALA A 17 -1.65 10.10 -11.45
CA ALA A 17 -0.31 10.46 -11.88
C ALA A 17 0.61 9.23 -11.96
N ASP A 18 1.69 9.32 -12.74
CA ASP A 18 2.72 8.29 -12.81
C ASP A 18 3.21 7.92 -11.41
N TRP A 19 3.01 6.66 -11.03
CA TRP A 19 3.42 6.17 -9.72
C TRP A 19 4.86 5.69 -9.70
N ASN A 20 5.58 6.08 -8.65
CA ASN A 20 6.86 5.50 -8.27
C ASN A 20 6.83 5.22 -6.77
N SER A 21 7.36 4.08 -6.35
CA SER A 21 7.43 3.74 -4.92
C SER A 21 8.16 4.83 -4.13
N PRO A 22 7.50 5.48 -3.16
CA PRO A 22 8.10 6.53 -2.35
C PRO A 22 9.18 5.94 -1.42
N GLN A 23 10.20 6.74 -1.15
CA GLN A 23 11.24 6.45 -0.16
C GLN A 23 10.99 7.32 1.08
N GLN A 24 11.55 6.93 2.23
CA GLN A 24 11.39 7.69 3.48
C GLN A 24 11.69 9.19 3.32
N LYS A 25 12.70 9.53 2.50
CA LYS A 25 13.11 10.92 2.26
C LYS A 25 12.13 11.75 1.41
N ASP A 26 11.15 11.10 0.78
CA ASP A 26 10.14 11.75 -0.06
C ASP A 26 8.96 12.27 0.80
N PHE A 27 8.85 11.83 2.06
CA PHE A 27 7.88 12.33 3.03
C PHE A 27 8.44 13.58 3.75
N ASP A 28 7.55 14.53 4.07
CA ASP A 28 7.90 15.75 4.83
C ASP A 28 7.96 15.49 6.36
N THR A 29 7.78 14.23 6.77
CA THR A 29 7.74 13.77 8.16
C THR A 29 8.75 12.64 8.38
N ASP A 30 9.29 12.56 9.59
CA ASP A 30 10.08 11.41 10.07
C ASP A 30 9.24 10.46 10.93
N ASP A 31 7.94 10.76 11.13
CA ASP A 31 7.05 9.94 11.95
C ASP A 31 6.60 8.70 11.16
N LEU A 32 7.16 7.55 11.52
CA LEU A 32 6.85 6.27 10.88
C LEU A 32 5.38 5.87 11.01
N SER A 33 4.66 6.37 12.01
CA SER A 33 3.23 6.09 12.16
C SER A 33 2.42 6.81 11.09
N GLU A 34 2.79 8.06 10.79
CA GLU A 34 2.18 8.86 9.73
C GLU A 34 2.54 8.29 8.37
N ILE A 35 3.83 8.00 8.14
CA ILE A 35 4.28 7.33 6.91
C ILE A 35 3.59 5.97 6.72
N GLY A 36 3.37 5.23 7.81
CA GLY A 36 2.65 3.95 7.79
C GLY A 36 1.26 4.08 7.18
N GLY A 37 0.57 5.21 7.38
CA GLY A 37 -0.73 5.51 6.79
C GLY A 37 -0.78 5.43 5.26
N HIS A 38 0.37 5.55 4.58
CA HIS A 38 0.43 5.51 3.12
C HIS A 38 0.58 4.09 2.55
N PHE A 39 0.75 3.09 3.42
CA PHE A 39 1.07 1.70 3.06
C PHE A 39 0.02 0.75 3.62
N VAL A 40 -0.28 -0.30 2.86
CA VAL A 40 -1.32 -1.26 3.26
C VAL A 40 -0.79 -2.36 4.19
N LEU A 41 0.50 -2.68 4.08
CA LEU A 41 1.11 -3.81 4.78
C LEU A 41 2.36 -3.39 5.57
N SER A 42 2.54 -4.00 6.73
CA SER A 42 3.74 -3.86 7.55
C SER A 42 4.20 -5.21 8.09
N SER A 43 5.50 -5.46 8.08
CA SER A 43 6.11 -6.68 8.64
C SER A 43 6.31 -6.61 10.15
N SER A 44 6.26 -5.41 10.74
CA SER A 44 6.45 -5.15 12.18
C SER A 44 5.21 -4.59 12.87
N GLY A 45 4.17 -4.22 12.10
CA GLY A 45 2.91 -3.65 12.59
C GLY A 45 2.75 -2.17 12.30
N PHE A 46 1.68 -1.57 12.85
CA PHE A 46 1.39 -0.14 12.77
C PHE A 46 1.31 0.43 14.20
N PRO A 47 2.25 1.31 14.61
CA PRO A 47 3.36 1.87 13.82
C PRO A 47 4.48 0.85 13.52
N PRO A 48 5.20 0.99 12.39
CA PRO A 48 6.29 0.08 12.03
C PRO A 48 7.57 0.38 12.81
N ASP A 49 8.42 -0.62 13.01
CA ASP A 49 9.75 -0.46 13.59
C ASP A 49 10.72 0.26 12.63
N GLU A 50 10.70 -0.11 11.34
CA GLU A 50 11.52 0.52 10.29
C GLU A 50 10.71 0.81 9.01
N PHE A 51 11.09 1.85 8.25
CA PHE A 51 10.47 2.16 6.96
C PHE A 51 10.53 0.97 5.98
N THR A 52 11.57 0.13 6.10
CA THR A 52 11.72 -1.07 5.26
C THR A 52 10.72 -2.17 5.56
N ASP A 53 10.03 -2.12 6.71
CA ASP A 53 9.00 -3.09 7.06
C ASP A 53 7.69 -2.83 6.33
N LEU A 54 7.47 -1.58 5.93
CA LEU A 54 6.32 -1.15 5.14
C LEU A 54 6.39 -1.74 3.72
N LYS A 55 5.23 -2.14 3.22
CA LYS A 55 5.02 -2.78 1.92
C LYS A 55 3.73 -2.24 1.30
N LEU A 56 3.72 -2.22 -0.04
CA LEU A 56 2.60 -1.74 -0.85
C LEU A 56 2.22 -0.28 -0.54
N PRO A 57 3.06 0.69 -0.93
CA PRO A 57 2.69 2.10 -0.89
C PRO A 57 1.62 2.37 -1.94
N VAL A 58 0.43 2.75 -1.49
CA VAL A 58 -0.72 3.05 -2.36
C VAL A 58 -1.08 4.53 -2.35
N VAL A 59 -0.64 5.25 -1.32
CA VAL A 59 -0.81 6.70 -1.18
C VAL A 59 0.52 7.38 -1.44
N ASP A 60 0.50 8.45 -2.21
CA ASP A 60 1.66 9.30 -2.45
C ASP A 60 2.00 10.14 -1.19
N PRO A 61 3.22 10.70 -1.09
CA PRO A 61 3.61 11.60 0.01
C PRO A 61 2.79 12.90 0.13
N ASN A 62 1.85 13.13 -0.79
CA ASN A 62 0.91 14.25 -0.77
C ASN A 62 -0.47 13.87 -0.20
N ASP A 63 -0.61 12.68 0.41
CA ASP A 63 -1.87 12.14 0.92
C ASP A 63 -2.93 11.86 -0.18
N ASP A 64 -2.47 11.63 -1.41
CA ASP A 64 -3.32 11.27 -2.53
C ASP A 64 -3.19 9.76 -2.82
N LEU A 65 -4.31 9.04 -2.80
CA LEU A 65 -4.39 7.66 -3.23
C LEU A 65 -4.10 7.59 -4.74
N ASN A 66 -3.22 6.70 -5.17
CA ASN A 66 -2.80 6.62 -6.57
C ASN A 66 -3.28 5.33 -7.24
N GLU A 67 -4.06 5.48 -8.31
CA GLU A 67 -4.60 4.38 -9.12
C GLU A 67 -3.49 3.44 -9.63
N ASN A 68 -2.40 4.00 -10.16
CA ASN A 68 -1.27 3.23 -10.66
C ASN A 68 -0.54 2.49 -9.53
N ALA A 69 -0.58 3.02 -8.30
CA ALA A 69 -0.04 2.35 -7.13
C ALA A 69 -0.86 1.12 -6.74
N LEU A 70 -2.19 1.24 -6.76
CA LEU A 70 -3.11 0.13 -6.51
C LEU A 70 -2.88 -0.99 -7.53
N GLN A 71 -2.82 -0.65 -8.82
CA GLN A 71 -2.50 -1.61 -9.89
C GLN A 71 -1.14 -2.29 -9.67
N ALA A 72 -0.10 -1.52 -9.31
CA ALA A 72 1.24 -2.06 -9.05
C ALA A 72 1.29 -2.96 -7.80
N ALA A 73 0.53 -2.63 -6.76
CA ALA A 73 0.39 -3.39 -5.53
C ALA A 73 -0.46 -4.67 -5.70
N HIS A 74 -1.37 -4.68 -6.67
CA HIS A 74 -2.20 -5.83 -7.00
C HIS A 74 -1.47 -6.84 -7.90
N GLY A 75 -1.01 -6.42 -9.09
CA GLY A 75 -0.49 -7.32 -10.13
C GLY A 75 0.92 -7.01 -10.66
N GLY A 76 1.61 -6.02 -10.08
CA GLY A 76 2.94 -5.59 -10.52
C GLY A 76 4.11 -6.36 -9.89
N ALA A 77 5.34 -5.95 -10.25
CA ALA A 77 6.57 -6.50 -9.65
C ALA A 77 6.74 -6.19 -8.15
N HIS A 78 5.90 -5.30 -7.60
CA HIS A 78 5.87 -4.95 -6.18
C HIS A 78 4.54 -5.36 -5.54
N SER A 79 3.85 -6.35 -6.12
CA SER A 79 2.56 -6.79 -5.63
C SER A 79 2.65 -7.58 -4.34
N VAL A 80 1.50 -7.75 -3.68
CA VAL A 80 1.37 -8.66 -2.53
C VAL A 80 1.73 -10.10 -2.88
N GLU A 81 1.52 -10.52 -4.13
CA GLU A 81 1.90 -11.85 -4.61
C GLU A 81 3.42 -12.07 -4.63
N SER A 82 4.18 -11.00 -4.88
CA SER A 82 5.65 -11.02 -4.91
C SER A 82 6.28 -11.18 -3.51
N ILE A 83 5.46 -11.16 -2.45
CA ILE A 83 5.91 -11.42 -1.08
C ILE A 83 5.80 -12.93 -0.83
N ASP A 84 6.93 -13.64 -0.81
CA ASP A 84 6.96 -15.10 -0.60
C ASP A 84 6.59 -15.52 0.83
N ASP A 85 6.82 -14.67 1.82
CA ASP A 85 6.73 -15.02 3.25
C ASP A 85 5.42 -14.64 3.95
N ILE A 86 4.47 -14.01 3.26
CA ILE A 86 3.15 -13.61 3.78
C ILE A 86 2.13 -14.75 3.62
N ALA A 87 1.18 -14.84 4.55
CA ALA A 87 0.13 -15.85 4.53
C ALA A 87 -0.86 -15.62 3.38
N ASP A 88 -1.34 -16.70 2.74
CA ASP A 88 -2.28 -16.63 1.62
C ASP A 88 -3.59 -15.90 1.97
N ASP A 89 -4.14 -16.11 3.18
CA ASP A 89 -5.31 -15.35 3.67
C ASP A 89 -5.04 -13.85 3.66
N THR A 90 -3.91 -13.40 4.21
CA THR A 90 -3.53 -11.97 4.22
C THR A 90 -3.30 -11.44 2.81
N LYS A 91 -2.73 -12.24 1.89
CA LYS A 91 -2.61 -11.84 0.48
C LYS A 91 -3.98 -11.53 -0.10
N GLN A 92 -4.93 -12.41 0.14
CA GLN A 92 -6.29 -12.28 -0.38
C GLN A 92 -7.02 -11.09 0.23
N ASP A 93 -6.92 -10.86 1.54
CA ASP A 93 -7.49 -9.67 2.19
C ASP A 93 -6.92 -8.36 1.60
N VAL A 94 -5.61 -8.33 1.34
CA VAL A 94 -4.94 -7.17 0.74
C VAL A 94 -5.37 -6.95 -0.71
N GLN A 95 -5.48 -8.01 -1.52
CA GLN A 95 -6.00 -7.90 -2.89
C GLN A 95 -7.41 -7.31 -2.89
N ASN A 96 -8.30 -7.88 -2.07
CA ASN A 96 -9.67 -7.39 -1.95
C ASN A 96 -9.72 -5.91 -1.54
N LEU A 97 -8.85 -5.46 -0.63
CA LEU A 97 -8.78 -4.04 -0.24
C LEU A 97 -8.33 -3.16 -1.42
N LEU A 98 -7.29 -3.57 -2.15
CA LEU A 98 -6.81 -2.81 -3.31
C LEU A 98 -7.89 -2.70 -4.40
N GLU A 99 -8.60 -3.80 -4.66
CA GLU A 99 -9.73 -3.85 -5.60
C GLU A 99 -10.88 -2.94 -5.14
N ASP A 100 -11.26 -2.98 -3.85
CA ASP A 100 -12.33 -2.12 -3.30
C ASP A 100 -11.95 -0.64 -3.40
N LEU A 101 -10.72 -0.27 -3.01
CA LEU A 101 -10.22 1.11 -3.13
C LEU A 101 -10.23 1.59 -4.58
N SER A 102 -9.75 0.76 -5.50
CA SER A 102 -9.72 1.08 -6.93
C SER A 102 -11.12 1.31 -7.48
N GLN A 103 -12.05 0.41 -7.17
CA GLN A 103 -13.41 0.50 -7.69
C GLN A 103 -14.22 1.62 -7.02
N GLN A 104 -13.97 1.89 -5.74
CA GLN A 104 -14.64 2.96 -4.99
C GLN A 104 -14.20 4.35 -5.44
N GLU A 105 -12.89 4.55 -5.59
CA GLU A 105 -12.32 5.89 -5.84
C GLU A 105 -12.12 6.20 -7.33
N PHE A 106 -11.86 5.17 -8.15
CA PHE A 106 -11.54 5.33 -9.57
C PHE A 106 -12.55 4.66 -10.53
N ASP A 107 -13.53 3.89 -10.02
CA ASP A 107 -14.44 3.06 -10.85
C ASP A 107 -13.67 2.06 -11.75
N GLU A 108 -12.43 1.72 -11.36
CA GLU A 108 -11.54 0.81 -12.09
C GLU A 108 -11.50 -0.57 -11.47
N ASP A 109 -11.53 -1.60 -12.32
CA ASP A 109 -11.42 -2.99 -11.94
C ASP A 109 -10.00 -3.48 -12.24
N ILE A 110 -9.23 -3.74 -11.17
CA ILE A 110 -7.81 -4.13 -11.27
C ILE A 110 -7.60 -5.64 -11.07
N GLY A 111 -8.69 -6.40 -10.92
CA GLY A 111 -8.73 -7.83 -10.60
C GLY A 111 -8.80 -8.79 -11.81
N ASP A 112 -8.80 -8.30 -13.06
CA ASP A 112 -9.01 -9.10 -14.29
C ASP A 112 -7.72 -9.61 -14.98
#